data_AF-A0A937CS50-F1
#
_entry.id   AF-A0A937CS50-F1
#
_cell.length_a   1.000
_cell.length_b   1.000
_cell.length_c   1.000
_cell.angle_alpha   90.00
_cell.angle_beta   90.00
_cell.angle_gamma   90.00
#
_symmetry.space_group_name_H-M   'P 1'
#
loop_
_entity.id
_entity.type
_entity.pdbx_description
1 polymer ?
#
loop_
_entity_poly.entity_id
_entity_poly.type
_entity_poly.pdbx_seq_one_letter_code
_entity_poly.pdbx_strand_id
1 'polypeptide(L)'
;MRMAMVGRSRSTAHWLAAAGLASLLASTLLAGCATQASQQQASTIDMVTPSDEPENRKRARIRLELATGYFQEGKTEVALDELKQVIAADPTLGDAYNLRGLVYMRLGDNREAEESFRRAIAINPRDANAHHNYGWLQCQLGRYPESYRSFDQAMANPLYPDKAKSLMTLGLCQARGGLRPEAERSLTRAYELDAGNPIVGYNLARLLYQRGDYERAQFYIRRLNNSELANAETLWLGIKVENRMNDAEAMAQLSDQLRKRYPQSRERQSLDRKAFDE
;
A
#
# COMPACT_ATOMS: atom_id res chain seq x y z
N MET A 1 -43.74 44.45 52.69
CA MET A 1 -43.28 45.32 53.80
C MET A 1 -41.82 45.66 53.53
N ARG A 2 -41.56 46.85 52.96
CA ARG A 2 -40.97 48.00 53.68
C ARG A 2 -39.74 47.62 54.51
N MET A 3 -38.56 48.06 54.06
CA MET A 3 -37.63 48.73 54.96
C MET A 3 -36.74 49.70 54.19
N ALA A 4 -36.91 50.97 54.53
CA ALA A 4 -36.08 52.09 54.17
C ALA A 4 -35.12 52.39 55.33
N MET A 5 -33.94 52.92 55.03
CA MET A 5 -33.17 53.83 55.89
C MET A 5 -32.40 54.75 54.93
N VAL A 6 -32.72 56.04 54.79
CA VAL A 6 -32.45 57.17 55.72
C VAL A 6 -30.94 57.31 55.95
N GLY A 7 -30.27 58.44 55.69
CA GLY A 7 -30.67 59.75 55.22
C GLY A 7 -29.55 60.78 55.46
N ARG A 8 -29.77 62.01 54.95
CA ARG A 8 -29.23 63.33 55.40
C ARG A 8 -27.70 63.55 55.31
N SER A 9 -27.15 64.75 55.09
CA SER A 9 -27.64 66.08 54.70
C SER A 9 -26.45 67.07 54.65
N ARG A 10 -26.64 68.21 53.96
CA ARG A 10 -26.04 69.55 54.22
C ARG A 10 -24.55 69.74 53.83
N SER A 11 -24.08 70.89 53.33
CA SER A 11 -24.68 72.21 53.05
C SER A 11 -23.68 73.12 52.29
N THR A 12 -24.22 74.23 51.77
CA THR A 12 -23.62 75.60 51.69
C THR A 12 -22.44 75.82 50.73
N ALA A 13 -22.56 76.64 49.67
CA ALA A 13 -22.51 78.13 49.64
C ALA A 13 -21.21 78.56 48.91
N HIS A 14 -21.03 79.64 48.14
CA HIS A 14 -21.83 80.70 47.51
C HIS A 14 -20.86 81.50 46.58
N TRP A 15 -21.42 82.40 45.73
CA TRP A 15 -20.83 83.59 45.06
C TRP A 15 -19.90 83.36 43.84
N LEU A 16 -20.29 83.68 42.58
CA LEU A 16 -20.60 84.96 41.89
C LEU A 16 -19.38 85.71 41.32
N ALA A 17 -19.26 85.72 39.98
CA ALA A 17 -18.84 86.83 39.08
C ALA A 17 -18.68 86.26 37.65
N ALA A 18 -19.56 86.57 36.68
CA ALA A 18 -19.48 87.72 35.74
C ALA A 18 -18.20 87.69 34.89
N ALA A 19 -18.16 87.88 33.56
CA ALA A 19 -19.11 88.07 32.46
C ALA A 19 -18.24 87.98 31.18
N GLY A 20 -18.78 87.55 30.03
CA GLY A 20 -18.03 87.61 28.77
C GLY A 20 -18.69 86.88 27.61
N LEU A 21 -19.43 87.63 26.80
CA LEU A 21 -20.05 87.26 25.53
C LEU A 21 -19.13 86.45 24.58
N ALA A 22 -19.67 85.42 23.92
CA ALA A 22 -19.93 85.45 22.47
C ALA A 22 -20.29 84.06 21.91
N SER A 23 -21.41 84.09 21.20
CA SER A 23 -22.05 83.13 20.31
C SER A 23 -21.14 82.24 19.43
N LEU A 24 -21.60 81.00 19.23
CA LEU A 24 -21.76 80.26 17.95
C LEU A 24 -21.05 78.90 17.81
N LEU A 25 -21.90 77.93 17.48
CA LEU A 25 -21.71 76.79 16.58
C LEU A 25 -20.95 75.55 17.11
N ALA A 26 -21.78 74.63 17.62
CA ALA A 26 -21.78 73.20 17.34
C ALA A 26 -20.68 72.66 16.41
N SER A 27 -19.77 71.87 16.98
CA SER A 27 -19.27 70.63 16.37
C SER A 27 -18.61 69.78 17.45
N THR A 28 -19.39 68.86 17.99
CA THR A 28 -18.96 67.83 18.90
C THR A 28 -18.42 66.63 18.11
N LEU A 29 -17.39 65.99 18.69
CA LEU A 29 -16.91 64.62 18.49
C LEU A 29 -15.98 64.34 17.30
N LEU A 30 -14.67 64.46 17.54
CA LEU A 30 -13.70 63.43 17.15
C LEU A 30 -12.68 63.27 18.29
N ALA A 31 -13.05 62.48 19.31
CA ALA A 31 -12.09 61.92 20.24
C ALA A 31 -11.26 60.88 19.49
N GLY A 32 -9.94 61.12 19.40
CA GLY A 32 -9.00 60.18 18.83
C GLY A 32 -8.94 58.90 19.66
N CYS A 33 -9.55 57.83 19.16
CA CYS A 33 -9.17 56.48 19.54
C CYS A 33 -7.86 56.16 18.82
N ALA A 34 -6.73 56.34 19.52
CA ALA A 34 -5.49 55.68 19.15
C ALA A 34 -5.69 54.18 19.39
N THR A 35 -6.25 53.49 18.39
CA THR A 35 -6.27 52.03 18.34
C THR A 35 -4.81 51.60 18.23
N GLN A 36 -4.26 51.02 19.30
CA GLN A 36 -3.10 50.15 19.17
C GLN A 36 -3.48 49.10 18.13
N ALA A 37 -2.90 49.22 16.94
CA ALA A 37 -2.89 48.15 15.97
C ALA A 37 -2.16 47.00 16.67
N SER A 38 -2.91 46.10 17.29
CA SER A 38 -2.43 44.77 17.58
C SER A 38 -1.86 44.25 16.27
N GLN A 39 -0.54 44.12 16.21
CA GLN A 39 0.13 43.33 15.19
C GLN A 39 -0.41 41.90 15.34
N GLN A 40 -1.58 41.64 14.75
CA GLN A 40 -1.91 40.32 14.27
C GLN A 40 -0.88 40.08 13.18
N GLN A 41 0.25 39.51 13.60
CA GLN A 41 1.10 38.72 12.74
C GLN A 41 0.17 37.67 12.16
N ALA A 42 -0.34 37.96 10.96
CA ALA A 42 -0.88 36.96 10.08
C ALA A 42 0.28 36.00 9.86
N SER A 43 0.31 34.92 10.64
CA SER A 43 1.11 33.75 10.35
C SER A 43 0.58 33.23 9.02
N THR A 44 1.14 33.73 7.93
CA THR A 44 1.12 33.04 6.65
C THR A 44 1.72 31.69 6.96
N ILE A 45 0.88 30.66 7.08
CA ILE A 45 1.35 29.29 7.07
C ILE A 45 1.91 29.11 5.67
N ASP A 46 3.22 29.37 5.54
CA ASP A 46 3.93 29.16 4.31
C ASP A 46 3.79 27.68 3.95
N MET A 47 3.61 27.37 2.67
CA MET A 47 3.42 25.99 2.28
C MET A 47 4.72 25.24 2.57
N VAL A 48 4.68 24.28 3.50
CA VAL A 48 5.82 23.41 3.78
C VAL A 48 6.19 22.70 2.49
N THR A 49 7.34 23.05 1.94
CA THR A 49 7.92 22.45 0.76
C THR A 49 8.86 21.31 1.15
N PRO A 50 9.24 20.42 0.23
CA PRO A 50 10.29 19.42 0.48
C PRO A 50 11.63 20.03 0.92
N SER A 51 11.86 21.32 0.67
CA SER A 51 13.07 22.03 1.09
C SER A 51 13.07 22.40 2.58
N ASP A 52 11.91 22.42 3.22
CA ASP A 52 11.74 22.71 4.66
C ASP A 52 11.93 21.46 5.54
N GLU A 53 12.22 20.32 4.91
CA GLU A 53 12.51 19.06 5.59
C GLU A 53 13.80 19.17 6.43
N PRO A 54 13.76 18.76 7.72
CA PRO A 54 14.97 18.71 8.54
C PRO A 54 16.08 17.89 7.87
N GLU A 55 17.30 18.42 7.86
CA GLU A 55 18.45 17.81 7.16
C GLU A 55 18.69 16.35 7.58
N ASN A 56 18.46 16.00 8.85
CA ASN A 56 18.55 14.62 9.33
C ASN A 56 17.52 13.70 8.67
N ARG A 57 16.29 14.18 8.48
CA ARG A 57 15.21 13.43 7.82
C ARG A 57 15.49 13.24 6.34
N LYS A 58 15.96 14.31 5.66
CA LYS A 58 16.40 14.24 4.27
C LYS A 58 17.53 13.22 4.08
N ARG A 59 18.53 13.23 4.96
CA ARG A 59 19.63 12.23 4.96
C ARG A 59 19.12 10.81 5.18
N ALA A 60 18.19 10.62 6.10
CA ALA A 60 17.59 9.31 6.36
C ALA A 60 16.83 8.80 5.12
N ARG A 61 16.08 9.66 4.41
CA ARG A 61 15.40 9.31 3.17
C ARG A 61 16.36 8.92 2.04
N ILE A 62 17.43 9.68 1.83
CA ILE A 62 18.46 9.33 0.82
C ILE A 62 19.13 8.00 1.16
N ARG A 63 19.45 7.77 2.45
CA ARG A 63 20.02 6.50 2.88
C ARG A 63 19.04 5.33 2.72
N LEU A 64 17.73 5.56 2.84
CA LEU A 64 16.72 4.56 2.55
C LEU A 64 16.70 4.16 1.07
N GLU A 65 16.90 5.12 0.15
CA GLU A 65 17.05 4.82 -1.29
C GLU A 65 18.28 3.94 -1.54
N LEU A 66 19.41 4.21 -0.86
CA LEU A 66 20.62 3.38 -0.93
C LEU A 66 20.36 1.96 -0.40
N ALA A 67 19.71 1.83 0.76
CA ALA A 67 19.34 0.53 1.32
C ALA A 67 18.42 -0.27 0.38
N THR A 68 17.50 0.42 -0.30
CA THR A 68 16.62 -0.17 -1.32
C THR A 68 17.44 -0.73 -2.49
N GLY A 69 18.40 0.04 -3.00
CA GLY A 69 19.30 -0.41 -4.06
C GLY A 69 20.11 -1.65 -3.66
N TYR A 70 20.73 -1.64 -2.48
CA TYR A 70 21.47 -2.80 -1.97
C TYR A 70 20.58 -4.04 -1.81
N PHE A 71 19.35 -3.87 -1.35
CA PHE A 71 18.40 -4.97 -1.24
C PHE A 71 18.03 -5.53 -2.62
N GLN A 72 17.82 -4.69 -3.63
CA GLN A 72 17.54 -5.11 -5.00
C GLN A 72 18.72 -5.87 -5.63
N GLU A 73 19.96 -5.49 -5.32
CA GLU A 73 21.18 -6.19 -5.74
C GLU A 73 21.45 -7.49 -4.96
N GLY A 74 20.64 -7.82 -3.96
CA GLY A 74 20.82 -9.03 -3.13
C GLY A 74 21.82 -8.86 -1.98
N LYS A 75 22.44 -7.68 -1.81
CA LYS A 75 23.34 -7.34 -0.71
C LYS A 75 22.56 -7.10 0.59
N THR A 76 21.95 -8.17 1.08
CA THR A 76 20.89 -8.14 2.09
C THR A 76 21.39 -7.66 3.45
N GLU A 77 22.59 -8.07 3.88
CA GLU A 77 23.19 -7.60 5.14
C GLU A 77 23.57 -6.12 5.09
N VAL A 78 24.13 -5.65 3.96
CA VAL A 78 24.46 -4.24 3.77
C VAL A 78 23.20 -3.38 3.80
N ALA A 79 22.12 -3.81 3.14
CA ALA A 79 20.83 -3.14 3.20
C ALA A 79 20.30 -3.05 4.65
N LEU A 80 20.47 -4.11 5.45
CA LEU A 80 20.06 -4.11 6.85
C LEU A 80 20.85 -3.09 7.68
N ASP A 81 22.17 -2.99 7.47
CA ASP A 81 23.01 -2.04 8.19
C ASP A 81 22.69 -0.58 7.83
N GLU A 82 22.41 -0.31 6.55
CA GLU A 82 21.91 0.99 6.12
C GLU A 82 20.56 1.33 6.78
N LEU A 83 19.65 0.36 6.85
CA LEU A 83 18.34 0.54 7.49
C LEU A 83 18.44 0.82 8.99
N LYS A 84 19.39 0.20 9.71
CA LYS A 84 19.63 0.54 11.12
C LYS A 84 20.00 2.01 11.29
N GLN A 85 20.83 2.54 10.39
CA GLN A 85 21.19 3.96 10.40
C GLN A 85 20.01 4.87 10.01
N VAL A 86 19.18 4.47 9.04
CA VAL A 86 17.95 5.19 8.68
C VAL A 86 17.02 5.30 9.89
N ILE A 87 16.73 4.18 10.56
CA ILE A 87 15.82 4.11 11.70
C ILE A 87 16.36 4.87 12.92
N ALA A 88 17.67 4.82 13.15
CA ALA A 88 18.30 5.60 14.22
C ALA A 88 18.21 7.12 13.97
N ALA A 89 18.27 7.55 12.71
CA ALA A 89 18.18 8.96 12.32
C ALA A 89 16.73 9.48 12.30
N ASP A 90 15.79 8.67 11.82
CA ASP A 90 14.35 8.95 11.85
C ASP A 90 13.54 7.68 12.12
N PRO A 91 13.09 7.45 13.37
CA PRO A 91 12.31 6.28 13.73
C PRO A 91 10.84 6.35 13.29
N THR A 92 10.45 7.41 12.56
CA THR A 92 9.09 7.63 12.03
C THR A 92 8.99 7.36 10.52
N LEU A 93 10.07 6.95 9.86
CA LEU A 93 10.03 6.52 8.46
C LEU A 93 9.45 5.11 8.33
N GLY A 94 8.14 5.02 8.10
CA GLY A 94 7.43 3.74 7.92
C GLY A 94 8.03 2.86 6.81
N ASP A 95 8.43 3.48 5.70
CA ASP A 95 9.06 2.78 4.56
C ASP A 95 10.35 2.03 4.95
N ALA A 96 11.12 2.56 5.91
CA ALA A 96 12.32 1.91 6.41
C ALA A 96 11.99 0.62 7.16
N TYR A 97 10.94 0.63 7.98
CA TYR A 97 10.47 -0.58 8.65
C TYR A 97 9.84 -1.57 7.67
N ASN A 98 9.12 -1.10 6.65
CA ASN A 98 8.58 -1.97 5.61
C ASN A 98 9.72 -2.70 4.85
N LEU A 99 10.77 -1.97 4.45
CA LEU A 99 11.93 -2.56 3.80
C LEU A 99 12.72 -3.48 4.74
N ARG A 100 12.89 -3.11 6.02
CA ARG A 100 13.49 -3.97 7.06
C ARG A 100 12.72 -5.29 7.19
N GLY A 101 11.39 -5.24 7.11
CA GLY A 101 10.53 -6.43 7.07
C GLY A 101 10.89 -7.37 5.92
N LEU A 102 10.95 -6.84 4.69
CA LEU A 102 11.36 -7.61 3.50
C LEU A 102 12.78 -8.17 3.59
N VAL A 103 13.71 -7.40 4.16
CA VAL A 103 15.09 -7.83 4.41
C VAL A 103 15.13 -9.04 5.33
N TYR A 104 14.42 -9.01 6.46
CA TYR A 104 14.36 -10.16 7.37
C TYR A 104 13.62 -11.35 6.79
N MET A 105 12.57 -11.15 5.98
CA MET A 105 11.95 -12.24 5.23
C MET A 105 12.96 -12.97 4.35
N ARG A 106 13.85 -12.24 3.67
CA ARG A 106 14.91 -12.83 2.84
C ARG A 106 15.96 -13.57 3.67
N LEU A 107 16.25 -13.09 4.88
CA LEU A 107 17.15 -13.75 5.83
C LEU A 107 16.51 -14.94 6.56
N GLY A 108 15.19 -15.14 6.42
CA GLY A 108 14.44 -16.19 7.11
C GLY A 108 14.08 -15.86 8.57
N ASP A 109 14.33 -14.64 9.04
CA ASP A 109 13.94 -14.21 10.38
C ASP A 109 12.50 -13.66 10.36
N ASN A 110 11.54 -14.58 10.45
CA ASN A 110 10.12 -14.24 10.38
C ASN A 110 9.65 -13.37 11.57
N ARG A 111 10.34 -13.44 12.71
CA ARG A 111 9.96 -12.68 13.92
C ARG A 111 10.28 -11.20 13.73
N GLU A 112 11.51 -10.90 13.34
CA GLU A 112 11.93 -9.52 13.08
C GLU A 112 11.21 -8.92 11.86
N ALA A 113 10.89 -9.76 10.87
CA ALA A 113 10.06 -9.35 9.73
C ALA A 113 8.67 -8.89 10.18
N GLU A 114 7.98 -9.70 11.01
CA GLU A 114 6.65 -9.40 11.53
C GLU A 114 6.64 -8.13 12.40
N GLU A 115 7.62 -7.97 13.29
CA GLU A 115 7.75 -6.75 14.10
C GLU A 115 7.91 -5.51 13.21
N SER A 116 8.77 -5.60 12.19
CA SER A 116 9.05 -4.49 11.29
C SER A 116 7.81 -4.07 10.50
N PHE A 117 7.06 -5.02 9.94
CA PHE A 117 5.80 -4.69 9.24
C PHE A 117 4.76 -4.09 10.18
N ARG A 118 4.61 -4.63 11.39
CA ARG A 118 3.67 -4.07 12.39
C ARG A 118 4.07 -2.64 12.76
N ARG A 119 5.37 -2.34 12.85
CA ARG A 119 5.85 -0.98 13.09
C ARG A 119 5.57 -0.04 11.92
N ALA A 120 5.79 -0.49 10.68
CA ALA A 120 5.45 0.28 9.49
C ALA A 120 3.95 0.65 9.44
N ILE A 121 3.08 -0.33 9.70
CA ILE A 121 1.61 -0.14 9.74
C ILE A 121 1.20 0.76 10.91
N ALA A 122 1.86 0.66 12.06
CA ALA A 122 1.58 1.55 13.20
C ALA A 122 1.93 3.01 12.90
N ILE A 123 2.99 3.26 12.13
CA ILE A 123 3.41 4.59 11.69
C ILE A 123 2.44 5.13 10.62
N ASN A 124 2.11 4.32 9.62
CA ASN A 124 1.15 4.67 8.58
C ASN A 124 0.12 3.55 8.39
N PRO A 125 -1.06 3.64 9.04
CA PRO A 125 -2.11 2.62 8.94
C PRO A 125 -2.69 2.44 7.53
N ARG A 126 -2.45 3.38 6.61
CA ARG A 126 -2.94 3.36 5.23
C ARG A 126 -1.86 2.99 4.20
N ASP A 127 -0.68 2.58 4.66
CA ASP A 127 0.39 2.12 3.78
C ASP A 127 0.01 0.78 3.13
N ALA A 128 -0.36 0.85 1.86
CA ALA A 128 -0.77 -0.33 1.10
C ALA A 128 0.39 -1.31 0.87
N ASN A 129 1.63 -0.83 0.75
CA ASN A 129 2.78 -1.69 0.54
C ASN A 129 3.11 -2.48 1.82
N ALA A 130 3.06 -1.83 2.98
CA ALA A 130 3.27 -2.50 4.26
C ALA A 130 2.21 -3.57 4.52
N HIS A 131 0.93 -3.27 4.25
CA HIS A 131 -0.15 -4.24 4.35
C HIS A 131 0.01 -5.41 3.37
N HIS A 132 0.36 -5.14 2.11
CA HIS A 132 0.62 -6.19 1.12
C HIS A 132 1.76 -7.12 1.55
N ASN A 133 2.90 -6.55 1.95
CA ASN A 133 4.07 -7.32 2.34
C ASN A 133 3.81 -8.13 3.62
N TYR A 134 3.09 -7.55 4.58
CA TYR A 134 2.72 -8.27 5.80
C TYR A 134 1.76 -9.43 5.53
N GLY A 135 0.75 -9.19 4.67
CA GLY A 135 -0.15 -10.24 4.20
C GLY A 135 0.61 -11.37 3.50
N TRP A 136 1.62 -11.03 2.70
CA TRP A 136 2.50 -12.03 2.08
C TRP A 136 3.27 -12.87 3.11
N LEU A 137 3.89 -12.25 4.12
CA LEU A 137 4.55 -12.97 5.22
C LEU A 137 3.57 -13.91 5.94
N GLN A 138 2.39 -13.41 6.32
CA GLN A 138 1.35 -14.22 6.98
C GLN A 138 0.94 -15.42 6.12
N CYS A 139 0.81 -15.22 4.81
CA CYS A 139 0.51 -16.30 3.87
C CYS A 139 1.61 -17.38 3.85
N GLN A 140 2.88 -16.98 3.83
CA GLN A 140 4.01 -17.92 3.87
C GLN A 140 4.06 -18.71 5.18
N LEU A 141 3.59 -18.12 6.26
CA LEU A 141 3.49 -18.75 7.59
C LEU A 141 2.20 -19.57 7.77
N GLY A 142 1.37 -19.72 6.73
CA GLY A 142 0.11 -20.47 6.78
C GLY A 142 -1.02 -19.76 7.54
N ARG A 143 -0.84 -18.50 7.92
CA ARG A 143 -1.85 -17.66 8.60
C ARG A 143 -2.76 -17.01 7.57
N TYR A 144 -3.55 -17.86 6.91
CA TYR A 144 -4.34 -17.48 5.75
C TYR A 144 -5.45 -16.45 6.06
N PRO A 145 -6.28 -16.60 7.11
CA PRO A 145 -7.31 -15.60 7.40
C PRO A 145 -6.74 -14.20 7.71
N GLU A 146 -5.59 -14.13 8.37
CA GLU A 146 -4.88 -12.89 8.63
C GLU A 146 -4.34 -12.25 7.35
N SER A 147 -3.73 -13.05 6.47
CA SER A 147 -3.18 -12.55 5.21
C SER A 147 -4.24 -11.91 4.33
N TYR A 148 -5.44 -12.51 4.26
CA TYR A 148 -6.55 -11.97 3.47
C TYR A 148 -6.95 -10.57 3.94
N ARG A 149 -7.06 -10.37 5.26
CA ARG A 149 -7.38 -9.06 5.85
C ARG A 149 -6.31 -8.02 5.52
N SER A 150 -5.03 -8.40 5.56
CA SER A 150 -3.96 -7.49 5.18
C SER A 150 -3.96 -7.15 3.68
N PHE A 151 -4.28 -8.10 2.79
CA PHE A 151 -4.47 -7.78 1.38
C PHE A 151 -5.67 -6.85 1.14
N ASP A 152 -6.80 -7.07 1.84
CA ASP A 152 -7.97 -6.18 1.76
C ASP A 152 -7.62 -4.76 2.21
N GLN A 153 -6.86 -4.62 3.30
CA GLN A 153 -6.35 -3.33 3.78
C GLN A 153 -5.44 -2.64 2.76
N ALA A 154 -4.56 -3.39 2.08
CA ALA A 154 -3.73 -2.85 1.02
C ALA A 154 -4.58 -2.30 -0.15
N MET A 155 -5.55 -3.09 -0.60
CA MET A 155 -6.39 -2.75 -1.75
C MET A 155 -7.45 -1.68 -1.46
N ALA A 156 -7.79 -1.45 -0.19
CA ALA A 156 -8.70 -0.40 0.25
C ALA A 156 -8.17 1.02 -0.07
N ASN A 157 -6.86 1.18 -0.26
CA ASN A 157 -6.28 2.45 -0.70
C ASN A 157 -6.59 2.67 -2.21
N PRO A 158 -7.36 3.71 -2.59
CA PRO A 158 -7.72 3.95 -3.99
C PRO A 158 -6.51 4.29 -4.87
N LEU A 159 -5.45 4.87 -4.30
CA LEU A 159 -4.25 5.32 -5.00
C LEU A 159 -3.16 4.24 -5.09
N TYR A 160 -3.39 3.05 -4.54
CA TYR A 160 -2.42 1.96 -4.58
C TYR A 160 -2.28 1.42 -6.02
N PRO A 161 -1.12 1.55 -6.68
CA PRO A 161 -0.96 1.14 -8.08
C PRO A 161 -0.88 -0.39 -8.24
N ASP A 162 -0.34 -1.10 -7.24
CA ASP A 162 -0.04 -2.53 -7.34
C ASP A 162 -1.22 -3.42 -6.90
N LYS A 163 -2.46 -2.99 -7.14
CA LYS A 163 -3.66 -3.79 -6.85
C LYS A 163 -3.66 -5.13 -7.57
N ALA A 164 -3.22 -5.17 -8.83
CA ALA A 164 -3.09 -6.41 -9.60
C ALA A 164 -2.16 -7.42 -8.89
N LYS A 165 -1.02 -6.95 -8.39
CA LYS A 165 -0.06 -7.77 -7.63
C LYS A 165 -0.66 -8.28 -6.32
N SER A 166 -1.39 -7.44 -5.59
CA SER A 166 -2.07 -7.85 -4.36
C SER A 166 -3.16 -8.89 -4.61
N LEU A 167 -3.99 -8.70 -5.64
CA LEU A 167 -5.03 -9.67 -6.04
C LEU A 167 -4.44 -11.01 -6.47
N MET A 168 -3.35 -10.97 -7.26
CA MET A 168 -2.61 -12.17 -7.64
C MET A 168 -2.14 -12.92 -6.39
N THR A 169 -1.45 -12.21 -5.49
CA THR A 169 -0.87 -12.82 -4.28
C THR A 169 -1.96 -13.36 -3.35
N LEU A 170 -3.06 -12.63 -3.18
CA LEU A 170 -4.24 -13.06 -2.46
C LEU A 170 -4.83 -14.35 -3.06
N GLY A 171 -5.02 -14.40 -4.38
CA GLY A 171 -5.56 -15.58 -5.05
C GLY A 171 -4.68 -16.81 -4.91
N LEU A 172 -3.35 -16.65 -5.03
CA LEU A 172 -2.39 -17.73 -4.74
C LEU A 172 -2.48 -18.20 -3.28
N CYS A 173 -2.65 -17.25 -2.35
CA CYS A 173 -2.79 -17.54 -0.94
C CYS A 173 -4.08 -18.32 -0.63
N GLN A 174 -5.20 -17.88 -1.21
CA GLN A 174 -6.50 -18.54 -1.13
C GLN A 174 -6.45 -19.96 -1.67
N ALA A 175 -5.77 -20.18 -2.81
CA ALA A 175 -5.59 -21.51 -3.36
C ALA A 175 -4.80 -22.43 -2.41
N ARG A 176 -3.73 -21.93 -1.77
CA ARG A 176 -2.97 -22.67 -0.75
C ARG A 176 -3.77 -22.94 0.52
N GLY A 177 -4.64 -22.01 0.91
CA GLY A 177 -5.58 -22.17 2.02
C GLY A 177 -6.82 -23.02 1.70
N GLY A 178 -6.92 -23.58 0.49
CA GLY A 178 -8.03 -24.44 0.07
C GLY A 178 -9.29 -23.70 -0.42
N LEU A 179 -9.29 -22.37 -0.42
CA LEU A 179 -10.39 -21.51 -0.88
C LEU A 179 -10.33 -21.32 -2.40
N ARG A 180 -10.57 -22.41 -3.14
CA ARG A 180 -10.46 -22.42 -4.61
C ARG A 180 -11.43 -21.45 -5.32
N PRO A 181 -12.72 -21.34 -4.93
CA PRO A 181 -13.63 -20.38 -5.56
C PRO A 181 -13.20 -18.91 -5.35
N GLU A 182 -12.73 -18.57 -4.16
CA GLU A 182 -12.19 -17.25 -3.83
C GLU A 182 -10.93 -16.96 -4.65
N ALA A 183 -10.03 -17.94 -4.74
CA ALA A 183 -8.79 -17.85 -5.50
C ALA A 183 -9.06 -17.54 -6.98
N GLU A 184 -10.03 -18.23 -7.59
CA GLU A 184 -10.43 -17.97 -8.97
C GLU A 184 -10.94 -16.54 -9.16
N ARG A 185 -11.77 -16.03 -8.24
CA ARG A 185 -12.27 -14.64 -8.30
C ARG A 185 -11.13 -13.63 -8.20
N SER A 186 -10.24 -13.81 -7.24
CA SER A 186 -9.08 -12.92 -7.03
C SER A 186 -8.14 -12.93 -8.23
N LEU A 187 -7.81 -14.11 -8.78
CA LEU A 187 -6.96 -14.23 -9.96
C LEU A 187 -7.63 -13.71 -11.24
N THR A 188 -8.95 -13.89 -11.38
CA THR A 188 -9.70 -13.29 -12.50
C THR A 188 -9.61 -11.76 -12.43
N ARG A 189 -9.82 -11.17 -11.25
CA ARG A 189 -9.70 -9.73 -11.07
C ARG A 189 -8.26 -9.22 -11.27
N ALA A 190 -7.26 -10.02 -10.87
CA ALA A 190 -5.85 -9.71 -11.17
C ALA A 190 -5.60 -9.69 -12.69
N TYR A 191 -6.15 -10.66 -13.42
CA TYR A 191 -6.00 -10.77 -14.88
C TYR A 191 -6.69 -9.61 -15.62
N GLU A 192 -7.83 -9.13 -15.13
CA GLU A 192 -8.52 -7.95 -15.68
C GLU A 192 -7.66 -6.67 -15.58
N LEU A 193 -6.81 -6.57 -14.56
CA LEU A 193 -5.91 -5.43 -14.37
C LEU A 193 -4.57 -5.60 -15.10
N ASP A 194 -4.07 -6.82 -15.18
CA ASP A 194 -2.82 -7.17 -15.86
C ASP A 194 -2.92 -8.55 -16.52
N ALA A 195 -3.39 -8.55 -17.77
CA ALA A 195 -3.53 -9.76 -18.59
C ALA A 195 -2.19 -10.30 -19.13
N GLY A 196 -1.09 -9.57 -18.93
CA GLY A 196 0.27 -9.97 -19.34
C GLY A 196 0.97 -10.84 -18.31
N ASN A 197 0.45 -10.94 -17.09
CA ASN A 197 1.10 -11.64 -16.00
C ASN A 197 1.04 -13.17 -16.17
N PRO A 198 2.17 -13.87 -16.37
CA PRO A 198 2.19 -15.31 -16.62
C PRO A 198 1.79 -16.12 -15.38
N ILE A 199 2.08 -15.59 -14.18
CA ILE A 199 1.72 -16.24 -12.91
C ILE A 199 0.20 -16.26 -12.78
N VAL A 200 -0.48 -15.16 -13.08
CA VAL A 200 -1.94 -15.09 -13.04
C VAL A 200 -2.55 -16.05 -14.06
N GLY A 201 -2.12 -15.97 -15.33
CA GLY A 201 -2.67 -16.80 -16.41
C GLY A 201 -2.52 -18.30 -16.14
N TYR A 202 -1.33 -18.74 -15.70
CA TYR A 202 -1.08 -20.13 -15.37
C TYR A 202 -1.92 -20.62 -14.18
N ASN A 203 -1.94 -19.86 -13.08
CA ASN A 203 -2.65 -20.30 -11.87
C ASN A 203 -4.18 -20.28 -12.06
N LEU A 204 -4.71 -19.32 -12.82
CA LEU A 204 -6.13 -19.29 -13.18
C LEU A 204 -6.50 -20.47 -14.08
N ALA A 205 -5.71 -20.74 -15.13
CA ALA A 205 -5.92 -21.90 -15.99
C ALA A 205 -5.88 -23.22 -15.19
N ARG A 206 -4.94 -23.34 -14.24
CA ARG A 206 -4.81 -24.54 -13.41
C ARG A 206 -6.02 -24.74 -12.50
N LEU A 207 -6.55 -23.69 -11.88
CA LEU A 207 -7.76 -23.78 -11.04
C LEU A 207 -8.99 -24.18 -11.87
N LEU A 208 -9.14 -23.62 -13.07
CA LEU A 208 -10.23 -23.95 -13.98
C LEU A 208 -10.14 -25.40 -14.48
N TYR A 209 -8.94 -25.85 -14.83
CA TYR A 209 -8.68 -27.24 -15.17
C TYR A 209 -9.07 -28.20 -14.04
N GLN A 210 -8.67 -27.89 -12.80
CA GLN A 210 -9.03 -28.69 -11.62
C GLN A 210 -10.54 -28.71 -11.34
N ARG A 211 -11.25 -27.65 -11.73
CA ARG A 211 -12.72 -27.55 -11.63
C ARG A 211 -13.45 -28.29 -12.77
N GLY A 212 -12.73 -28.71 -13.80
CA GLY A 212 -13.30 -29.33 -15.00
C GLY A 212 -13.76 -28.32 -16.08
N ASP A 213 -13.46 -27.04 -15.90
CA ASP A 213 -13.81 -25.97 -16.84
C ASP A 213 -12.68 -25.82 -17.88
N TYR A 214 -12.58 -26.82 -18.76
CA TYR A 214 -11.46 -26.95 -19.68
C TYR A 214 -11.46 -25.87 -20.77
N GLU A 215 -12.62 -25.43 -21.23
CA GLU A 215 -12.74 -24.35 -22.23
C GLU A 215 -12.16 -23.04 -21.71
N ARG A 216 -12.52 -22.63 -20.48
CA ARG A 216 -11.93 -21.42 -19.88
C ARG A 216 -10.46 -21.64 -19.54
N ALA A 217 -10.07 -22.83 -19.07
CA ALA A 217 -8.66 -23.14 -18.83
C ALA A 217 -7.82 -22.99 -20.12
N GLN A 218 -8.34 -23.49 -21.24
CA GLN A 218 -7.73 -23.41 -22.57
C GLN A 218 -7.50 -21.97 -22.99
N PHE A 219 -8.49 -21.09 -22.81
CA PHE A 219 -8.38 -19.67 -23.12
C PHE A 219 -7.14 -19.02 -22.47
N TYR A 220 -6.98 -19.19 -21.16
CA TYR A 220 -5.87 -18.58 -20.42
C TYR A 220 -4.52 -19.23 -20.75
N ILE A 221 -4.46 -20.57 -20.82
CA ILE A 221 -3.19 -21.26 -21.02
C ILE A 221 -2.68 -21.15 -22.47
N ARG A 222 -3.55 -21.10 -23.48
CA ARG A 222 -3.15 -20.87 -24.88
C ARG A 222 -2.53 -19.49 -25.05
N ARG A 223 -3.10 -18.44 -24.45
CA ARG A 223 -2.51 -17.09 -24.50
C ARG A 223 -1.08 -17.07 -23.92
N LEU A 224 -0.87 -17.75 -22.80
CA LEU A 224 0.46 -17.84 -22.18
C LEU A 224 1.44 -18.65 -23.03
N ASN A 225 1.00 -19.81 -23.54
CA ASN A 225 1.85 -20.70 -24.34
C ASN A 225 2.21 -20.12 -25.72
N ASN A 226 1.42 -19.18 -26.23
CA ASN A 226 1.70 -18.44 -27.47
C ASN A 226 2.57 -17.19 -27.25
N SER A 227 3.21 -17.07 -26.09
CA SER A 227 4.13 -15.97 -25.75
C SER A 227 5.53 -16.47 -25.45
N GLU A 228 6.50 -15.54 -25.38
CA GLU A 228 7.88 -15.84 -24.96
C GLU A 228 7.98 -16.35 -23.51
N LEU A 229 6.92 -16.19 -22.71
CA LEU A 229 6.86 -16.61 -21.31
C LEU A 229 6.49 -18.10 -21.14
N ALA A 230 6.23 -18.82 -22.23
CA ALA A 230 5.91 -20.24 -22.22
C ALA A 230 7.10 -21.08 -21.69
N ASN A 231 6.85 -21.95 -20.73
CA ASN A 231 7.84 -22.87 -20.17
C ASN A 231 7.31 -24.31 -20.14
N ALA A 232 8.12 -25.25 -19.63
CA ALA A 232 7.74 -26.66 -19.57
C ALA A 232 6.42 -26.89 -18.81
N GLU A 233 6.23 -26.22 -17.66
CA GLU A 233 5.02 -26.36 -16.84
C GLU A 233 3.77 -25.81 -17.53
N THR A 234 3.88 -24.67 -18.22
CA THR A 234 2.74 -24.06 -18.91
C THR A 234 2.35 -24.87 -20.14
N LEU A 235 3.32 -25.37 -20.90
CA LEU A 235 3.10 -26.27 -22.03
C LEU A 235 2.44 -27.57 -21.58
N TRP A 236 2.90 -28.14 -20.45
CA TRP A 236 2.32 -29.34 -19.89
C TRP A 236 0.88 -29.16 -19.45
N LEU A 237 0.56 -28.05 -18.76
CA LEU A 237 -0.82 -27.74 -18.44
C LEU A 237 -1.67 -27.58 -19.70
N GLY A 238 -1.15 -26.93 -20.74
CA GLY A 238 -1.79 -26.85 -22.05
C GLY A 238 -2.09 -28.22 -22.63
N ILE A 239 -1.09 -29.11 -22.70
CA ILE A 239 -1.26 -30.50 -23.18
C ILE A 239 -2.36 -31.23 -22.39
N LYS A 240 -2.38 -31.11 -21.06
CA LYS A 240 -3.41 -31.71 -20.22
C LYS A 240 -4.81 -31.18 -20.54
N VAL A 241 -4.93 -29.87 -20.79
CA VAL A 241 -6.19 -29.23 -21.20
C VAL A 241 -6.65 -29.76 -22.55
N GLU A 242 -5.77 -29.75 -23.57
CA GLU A 242 -6.12 -30.22 -24.92
C GLU A 242 -6.50 -31.71 -24.93
N ASN A 243 -5.80 -32.53 -24.14
CA ASN A 243 -6.12 -33.94 -23.95
C ASN A 243 -7.53 -34.13 -23.34
N ARG A 244 -7.92 -33.31 -22.34
CA ARG A 244 -9.27 -33.36 -21.75
C ARG A 244 -10.36 -32.90 -22.73
N MET A 245 -10.01 -32.01 -23.67
CA MET A 245 -10.92 -31.50 -24.69
C MET A 245 -10.97 -32.37 -25.96
N ASN A 246 -10.16 -33.43 -26.04
CA ASN A 246 -9.99 -34.27 -27.23
C ASN A 246 -9.48 -33.50 -28.47
N ASP A 247 -8.71 -32.44 -28.28
CA ASP A 247 -8.06 -31.69 -29.37
C ASP A 247 -6.66 -32.27 -29.65
N ALA A 248 -6.63 -33.34 -30.45
CA ALA A 248 -5.41 -34.09 -30.74
C ALA A 248 -4.36 -33.26 -31.52
N GLU A 249 -4.82 -32.33 -32.36
CA GLU A 249 -3.92 -31.48 -33.15
C GLU A 249 -3.20 -30.47 -32.25
N ALA A 250 -3.94 -29.71 -31.45
CA ALA A 250 -3.34 -28.75 -30.52
C ALA A 250 -2.44 -29.45 -29.49
N MET A 251 -2.87 -30.62 -28.99
CA MET A 251 -2.08 -31.44 -28.10
C MET A 251 -0.74 -31.86 -28.73
N ALA A 252 -0.74 -32.28 -30.01
CA ALA A 252 0.48 -32.66 -30.72
C ALA A 252 1.42 -31.47 -30.92
N GLN A 253 0.89 -30.30 -31.27
CA GLN A 253 1.69 -29.08 -31.43
C GLN A 253 2.38 -28.67 -30.12
N LEU A 254 1.65 -28.64 -29.00
CA LEU A 254 2.23 -28.33 -27.69
C LEU A 254 3.23 -29.40 -27.24
N SER A 255 2.93 -30.68 -27.53
CA SER A 255 3.85 -31.79 -27.26
C SER A 255 5.17 -31.59 -27.99
N ASP A 256 5.15 -31.28 -29.29
CA ASP A 256 6.36 -31.02 -30.07
C ASP A 256 7.18 -29.84 -29.55
N GLN A 257 6.52 -28.76 -29.13
CA GLN A 257 7.18 -27.64 -28.48
C GLN A 257 7.89 -28.07 -27.20
N LEU A 258 7.22 -28.85 -26.35
CA LEU A 258 7.78 -29.38 -25.11
C LEU A 258 8.99 -30.29 -25.39
N ARG A 259 8.89 -31.19 -26.38
CA ARG A 259 9.99 -32.08 -26.79
C ARG A 259 11.21 -31.31 -27.30
N LYS A 260 10.99 -30.26 -28.11
CA LYS A 260 12.07 -29.49 -28.74
C LYS A 260 12.74 -28.53 -27.76
N ARG A 261 11.96 -27.77 -26.99
CA ARG A 261 12.46 -26.68 -26.13
C ARG A 261 12.94 -27.17 -24.76
N TYR A 262 12.32 -28.21 -24.23
CA TYR A 262 12.54 -28.68 -22.86
C TYR A 262 12.76 -30.21 -22.79
N PRO A 263 13.73 -30.78 -23.54
CA PRO A 263 13.90 -32.23 -23.68
C PRO A 263 14.24 -32.96 -22.38
N GLN A 264 14.76 -32.26 -21.37
CA GLN A 264 15.18 -32.82 -20.08
C GLN A 264 14.21 -32.52 -18.93
N SER A 265 13.11 -31.80 -19.18
CA SER A 265 12.20 -31.40 -18.10
C SER A 265 11.42 -32.58 -17.51
N ARG A 266 10.91 -32.42 -16.30
CA ARG A 266 10.04 -33.42 -15.66
C ARG A 266 8.75 -33.61 -16.46
N GLU A 267 8.18 -32.52 -16.95
CA GLU A 267 6.94 -32.51 -17.74
C GLU A 267 7.10 -33.30 -19.03
N ARG A 268 8.28 -33.21 -19.64
CA ARG A 268 8.63 -33.97 -20.83
C ARG A 268 8.60 -35.48 -20.55
N GLN A 269 9.10 -35.91 -19.39
CA GLN A 269 9.03 -37.30 -18.94
C GLN A 269 7.60 -37.72 -18.62
N SER A 270 6.79 -36.84 -18.02
CA SER A 270 5.35 -37.08 -17.79
C SER A 270 4.60 -37.27 -19.11
N LEU A 271 4.93 -36.50 -20.16
CA LEU A 271 4.37 -36.68 -21.49
C LEU A 271 4.71 -38.04 -22.10
N ASP A 272 5.97 -38.50 -22.00
CA ASP A 272 6.36 -39.82 -22.53
C ASP A 272 5.62 -40.98 -21.87
N ARG A 273 5.37 -40.86 -20.57
CA ARG A 273 4.62 -41.85 -19.79
C ARG A 273 3.12 -41.67 -19.87
N LYS A 274 2.62 -40.67 -20.63
CA LYS A 274 1.20 -40.31 -20.74
C LYS A 274 0.53 -40.05 -19.39
N ALA A 275 1.26 -39.43 -18.47
CA ALA A 275 0.84 -39.20 -17.09
C ALA A 275 -0.11 -38.01 -16.94
N PHE A 276 -1.23 -37.99 -17.68
CA PHE A 276 -2.13 -36.83 -17.74
C PHE A 276 -2.94 -36.56 -16.46
N ASP A 277 -3.01 -37.54 -15.55
CA ASP A 277 -3.75 -37.45 -14.29
C ASP A 277 -2.85 -37.28 -13.05
N GLU A 278 -1.53 -37.15 -13.25
CA GLU A 278 -0.58 -36.69 -12.23
C GLU A 278 -0.63 -35.15 -12.06
#